data_AF-A0A7S4JTY5-F1
#
_entry.id   AF-A0A7S4JTY5-F1
#
_cell.length_a   1.000
_cell.length_b   1.000
_cell.length_c   1.000
_cell.angle_alpha   90.00
_cell.angle_beta   90.00
_cell.angle_gamma   90.00
#
_symmetry.space_group_name_H-M   'P 1'
#
loop_
_entity.id
_entity.type
_entity.pdbx_description
1 polymer ?
#
loop_
_entity_poly.entity_id
_entity_poly.type
_entity_poly.pdbx_seq_one_letter_code
_entity_poly.pdbx_strand_id
1 'polypeptide(L)'
;LALGWVETRTPTGQVYYSNEVTGETSWVPPAVGPPVTGSPADNEAELQRLQAALREATSNHRRLEVTLYLTGAKDSDLRRPSGLKWIEAKWPGTAGTALSNEKLSKALESQIQFTDDEYKKFGIRKLQKDHYIMSGNKYFQPDAGPDPKPGSAAEMIANLQDTKDPQTGEPYIKLKAGRPDWPGEFKGVAETHGDEQVGVIFCGAPAIGAALKENCEKVSKTGSTIFRLHKENF
;
A
#
# COMPACT_ATOMS: atom_id res chain seq x y z
N LEU A 1 22.53 -0.83 -46.30
CA LEU A 1 22.54 0.37 -45.45
C LEU A 1 22.38 -0.05 -44.00
N ALA A 2 22.74 0.81 -43.03
CA ALA A 2 22.43 0.55 -41.62
C ALA A 2 20.91 0.32 -41.43
N LEU A 3 20.52 -0.44 -40.40
CA LEU A 3 19.12 -0.82 -40.16
C LEU A 3 18.24 0.45 -40.05
N GLY A 4 17.14 0.51 -40.81
CA GLY A 4 16.23 1.67 -40.85
C GLY A 4 16.60 2.77 -41.85
N TRP A 5 17.77 2.72 -42.49
CA TRP A 5 18.16 3.69 -43.51
C TRP A 5 17.81 3.22 -44.93
N VAL A 6 17.17 4.10 -45.70
CA VAL A 6 16.80 3.90 -47.11
C VAL A 6 17.50 4.93 -48.00
N GLU A 7 17.89 4.51 -49.21
CA GLU A 7 18.42 5.40 -50.24
C GLU A 7 17.28 6.05 -51.01
N THR A 8 17.29 7.38 -51.10
CA THR A 8 16.28 8.18 -51.78
C THR A 8 16.94 9.14 -52.77
N ARG A 9 16.20 9.59 -53.78
CA ARG A 9 16.67 10.56 -54.78
C ARG A 9 15.86 11.85 -54.70
N THR A 10 16.54 12.98 -54.80
CA THR A 10 15.87 14.28 -54.99
C THR A 10 15.28 14.38 -56.40
N PRO A 11 14.35 15.32 -56.65
CA PRO A 11 13.83 15.59 -58.00
C PRO A 11 14.89 16.02 -59.01
N THR A 12 16.03 16.54 -58.54
CA THR A 12 17.21 16.90 -59.35
C THR A 12 18.16 15.72 -59.57
N GLY A 13 17.82 14.52 -59.08
CA GLY A 13 18.56 13.27 -59.29
C GLY A 13 19.69 13.00 -58.28
N GLN A 14 19.86 13.86 -57.27
CA GLN A 14 20.90 13.68 -56.26
C GLN A 14 20.47 12.63 -55.23
N VAL A 15 21.39 11.75 -54.85
CA VAL A 15 21.12 10.67 -53.89
C VAL A 15 21.33 11.20 -52.46
N TYR A 16 20.40 10.88 -51.57
CA TYR A 16 20.51 11.08 -50.13
C TYR A 16 19.91 9.88 -49.38
N TYR A 17 20.23 9.75 -48.11
CA TYR A 17 19.81 8.65 -47.26
C TYR A 17 18.89 9.17 -46.16
N SER A 18 17.79 8.47 -45.87
CA SER A 18 16.86 8.81 -44.80
C SER A 18 16.63 7.63 -43.86
N ASN A 19 16.58 7.88 -42.56
CA ASN A 19 16.25 6.87 -41.56
C ASN A 19 14.75 6.90 -41.26
N GLU A 20 14.02 5.84 -41.59
CA GLU A 20 12.56 5.76 -41.39
C GLU A 20 12.16 5.56 -39.92
N VAL A 21 13.10 5.18 -39.05
CA VAL A 21 12.85 4.98 -37.62
C VAL A 21 13.10 6.27 -36.81
N THR A 22 14.19 6.99 -37.11
CA THR A 22 14.57 8.21 -36.38
C THR A 22 14.13 9.51 -37.06
N GLY A 23 13.82 9.48 -38.36
CA GLY A 23 13.49 10.66 -39.17
C GLY A 23 14.71 11.47 -39.64
N GLU A 24 15.93 10.99 -39.41
CA GLU A 24 17.17 11.69 -39.81
C GLU A 24 17.44 11.57 -41.32
N THR A 25 18.12 12.56 -41.91
CA THR A 25 18.56 12.52 -43.31
C THR A 25 20.05 12.84 -43.42
N SER A 26 20.74 12.24 -44.41
CA SER A 26 22.17 12.39 -44.64
C SER A 26 22.49 12.36 -46.13
N TRP A 27 23.41 13.22 -46.58
CA TRP A 27 23.92 13.21 -47.96
C TRP A 27 25.06 12.21 -48.18
N VAL A 28 25.56 11.59 -47.11
CA VAL A 28 26.61 10.56 -47.14
C VAL A 28 25.99 9.23 -46.72
N PRO A 29 26.33 8.11 -47.38
CA PRO A 29 25.84 6.79 -46.97
C PRO A 29 26.12 6.59 -45.48
N PRO A 30 25.09 6.31 -44.65
CA PRO A 30 25.30 6.05 -43.24
C PRO A 30 26.20 4.82 -43.16
N ALA A 31 27.40 5.01 -42.59
CA ALA A 31 28.26 3.89 -42.26
C ALA A 31 27.42 2.92 -41.43
N VAL A 32 27.58 1.62 -41.68
CA VAL A 32 27.13 0.63 -40.70
C VAL A 32 27.89 1.01 -39.44
N GLY A 33 27.22 1.68 -38.50
CA GLY A 33 27.83 1.99 -37.21
C GLY A 33 28.39 0.70 -36.64
N PRO A 34 29.39 0.77 -35.73
CA PRO A 34 29.80 -0.44 -35.03
C PRO A 34 28.51 -1.17 -34.59
N PRO A 35 28.37 -2.48 -34.87
CA PRO A 35 27.17 -3.21 -34.50
C PRO A 35 26.87 -2.84 -33.07
N VAL A 36 25.62 -2.51 -32.72
CA VAL A 36 25.25 -2.19 -31.34
C VAL A 36 25.84 -3.30 -30.46
N THR A 37 26.99 -3.04 -29.83
CA THR A 37 27.86 -4.08 -29.25
C THR A 37 27.37 -4.45 -27.86
N GLY A 38 26.07 -4.29 -27.61
CA GLY A 38 25.40 -4.83 -26.44
C GLY A 38 24.79 -6.15 -26.84
N SER A 39 25.28 -7.23 -26.26
CA SER A 39 24.55 -8.50 -26.26
C SER A 39 23.14 -8.25 -25.70
N PRO A 40 22.10 -9.01 -26.10
CA PRO A 40 20.79 -8.97 -25.44
C PRO A 40 20.90 -9.07 -23.90
N ALA A 41 21.91 -9.79 -23.41
CA ALA A 41 22.24 -9.88 -21.99
C ALA A 41 22.74 -8.56 -21.38
N ASP A 42 23.50 -7.75 -22.13
CA ASP A 42 24.00 -6.45 -21.66
C ASP A 42 22.85 -5.43 -21.57
N ASN A 43 21.92 -5.49 -22.52
CA ASN A 43 20.70 -4.66 -22.51
C ASN A 43 19.75 -5.06 -21.37
N GLU A 44 19.61 -6.34 -21.09
CA GLU A 44 18.80 -6.84 -19.97
C GLU A 44 19.41 -6.46 -18.61
N ALA A 45 20.74 -6.57 -18.49
CA ALA A 45 21.45 -6.14 -17.29
C ALA A 45 21.30 -4.63 -17.04
N GLU A 46 21.33 -3.80 -18.09
CA GLU A 46 21.12 -2.36 -17.97
C GLU A 46 19.66 -2.03 -17.64
N LEU A 47 18.69 -2.74 -18.23
CA LEU A 47 17.28 -2.60 -17.89
C LEU A 47 17.03 -2.95 -16.41
N GLN A 48 17.65 -4.02 -15.91
CA GLN A 48 17.56 -4.43 -14.51
C GLN A 48 18.19 -3.39 -13.58
N ARG A 49 19.33 -2.79 -13.97
CA ARG A 49 19.97 -1.69 -13.21
C ARG A 49 19.08 -0.45 -13.16
N LEU A 50 18.52 -0.03 -14.28
CA LEU A 50 17.61 1.11 -14.34
C LEU A 50 16.32 0.85 -13.56
N GLN A 51 15.78 -0.36 -13.62
CA GLN A 51 14.63 -0.76 -12.79
C GLN A 51 14.96 -0.78 -11.30
N ALA A 52 16.16 -1.23 -10.91
CA ALA A 52 16.62 -1.20 -9.52
C ALA A 52 16.82 0.23 -9.02
N ALA A 53 17.48 1.08 -9.82
CA ALA A 53 17.69 2.50 -9.51
C ALA A 53 16.36 3.26 -9.43
N LEU A 54 15.41 2.96 -10.33
CA LEU A 54 14.07 3.52 -10.26
C LEU A 54 13.34 3.02 -9.01
N ARG A 55 13.39 1.73 -8.68
CA ARG A 55 12.80 1.20 -7.42
C ARG A 55 13.42 1.86 -6.19
N GLU A 56 14.72 2.05 -6.15
CA GLU A 56 15.42 2.72 -5.05
C GLU A 56 15.01 4.19 -4.95
N ALA A 57 15.04 4.92 -6.06
CA ALA A 57 14.61 6.32 -6.12
C ALA A 57 13.12 6.49 -5.78
N THR A 58 12.28 5.53 -6.16
CA THR A 58 10.85 5.50 -5.81
C THR A 58 10.62 5.04 -4.37
N SER A 59 11.51 4.22 -3.80
CA SER A 59 11.46 3.81 -2.39
C SER A 59 11.85 4.92 -1.42
N ASN A 60 12.59 5.93 -1.89
CA ASN A 60 12.91 7.15 -1.15
C ASN A 60 11.72 8.11 -1.00
N HIS A 61 10.52 7.75 -1.47
CA HIS A 61 9.33 8.54 -1.16
C HIS A 61 9.07 8.50 0.35
N ARG A 62 9.01 9.69 0.95
CA ARG A 62 8.58 9.89 2.34
C ARG A 62 7.22 9.21 2.52
N ARG A 63 7.21 8.07 3.20
CA ARG A 63 5.98 7.34 3.49
C ARG A 63 5.11 8.20 4.40
N LEU A 64 4.01 8.71 3.87
CA LEU A 64 3.00 9.39 4.66
C LEU A 64 2.13 8.33 5.34
N GLU A 65 2.24 8.20 6.66
CA GLU A 65 1.33 7.37 7.43
C GLU A 65 0.27 8.26 8.11
N VAL A 66 -1.00 8.01 7.80
CA VAL A 66 -2.12 8.71 8.44
C VAL A 66 -2.73 7.79 9.49
N THR A 67 -2.75 8.24 10.75
CA THR A 67 -3.44 7.53 11.84
C THR A 67 -4.56 8.40 12.39
N LEU A 68 -5.80 7.90 12.35
CA LEU A 68 -6.97 8.56 12.94
C LEU A 68 -7.32 7.93 14.29
N TYR A 69 -7.45 8.76 15.30
CA TYR A 69 -7.90 8.38 16.63
C TYR A 69 -9.38 8.73 16.80
N LEU A 70 -10.22 7.72 16.95
CA LEU A 70 -11.67 7.88 17.05
C LEU A 70 -12.09 8.02 18.51
N THR A 71 -12.19 9.27 18.98
CA THR A 71 -12.59 9.56 20.36
C THR A 71 -14.01 9.06 20.63
N GLY A 72 -14.17 8.19 21.64
CA GLY A 72 -15.45 7.58 21.99
C GLY A 72 -15.71 6.21 21.36
N ALA A 73 -14.94 5.83 20.34
CA ALA A 73 -14.93 4.46 19.84
C ALA A 73 -14.18 3.53 20.81
N LYS A 74 -14.61 2.28 20.87
CA LYS A 74 -13.93 1.17 21.54
C LYS A 74 -13.24 0.29 20.51
N ASP A 75 -12.28 -0.52 20.95
CA ASP A 75 -11.61 -1.48 20.05
C ASP A 75 -12.60 -2.46 19.40
N SER A 76 -13.71 -2.78 20.08
CA SER A 76 -14.82 -3.56 19.52
C SER A 76 -15.43 -2.92 18.28
N ASP A 77 -15.48 -1.58 18.23
CA ASP A 77 -16.13 -0.84 17.14
C ASP A 77 -15.25 -0.78 15.89
N LEU A 78 -13.94 -1.02 16.05
CA LEU A 78 -12.99 -1.20 14.96
C LEU A 78 -12.84 -2.66 14.52
N ARG A 79 -13.55 -3.61 15.14
CA ARG A 79 -13.36 -5.03 14.85
C ARG A 79 -13.76 -5.35 13.41
N ARG A 80 -12.77 -5.86 12.67
CA ARG A 80 -12.96 -6.64 11.46
C ARG A 80 -13.75 -7.92 11.78
N PRO A 81 -14.41 -8.54 10.79
CA PRO A 81 -15.07 -9.83 11.01
C PRO A 81 -14.12 -10.78 11.74
N SER A 82 -14.61 -11.33 12.85
CA SER A 82 -13.81 -12.18 13.75
C SER A 82 -13.39 -13.49 13.08
N GLY A 83 -14.11 -13.90 12.04
CA GLY A 83 -13.94 -15.19 11.37
C GLY A 83 -14.37 -16.37 12.23
N LEU A 84 -14.85 -16.11 13.44
CA LEU A 84 -15.39 -17.11 14.36
C LEU A 84 -16.77 -17.58 13.93
N LYS A 85 -17.44 -16.86 13.03
CA LYS A 85 -18.72 -17.25 12.46
C LYS A 85 -18.76 -16.91 10.98
N TRP A 86 -19.38 -17.80 10.21
CA TRP A 86 -19.53 -17.72 8.77
C TRP A 86 -21.00 -17.92 8.40
N ILE A 87 -21.41 -17.34 7.29
CA ILE A 87 -22.77 -17.40 6.77
C ILE A 87 -22.69 -17.95 5.35
N GLU A 88 -23.58 -18.90 5.02
CA GLU A 88 -23.71 -19.41 3.66
C GLU A 88 -24.21 -18.29 2.74
N ALA A 89 -23.43 -18.00 1.69
CA ALA A 89 -23.71 -16.98 0.70
C ALA A 89 -24.27 -17.63 -0.58
N LYS A 90 -25.30 -17.01 -1.18
CA LYS A 90 -25.95 -17.55 -2.39
C LYS A 90 -25.04 -17.59 -3.62
N TRP A 91 -24.17 -16.59 -3.78
CA TRP A 91 -23.14 -16.48 -4.82
C TRP A 91 -22.38 -15.16 -4.58
N PRO A 92 -21.03 -15.13 -4.52
CA PRO A 92 -20.32 -13.89 -4.19
C PRO A 92 -20.30 -12.85 -5.32
N GLY A 93 -20.78 -13.17 -6.53
CA GLY A 93 -20.69 -12.25 -7.68
C GLY A 93 -19.22 -11.88 -7.97
N THR A 94 -19.01 -10.75 -8.65
CA THR A 94 -17.67 -10.17 -8.92
C THR A 94 -17.19 -9.23 -7.81
N ALA A 95 -17.90 -9.11 -6.69
CA ALA A 95 -17.70 -8.05 -5.71
C ALA A 95 -16.92 -8.46 -4.45
N GLY A 96 -16.43 -9.70 -4.37
CA GLY A 96 -15.70 -10.20 -3.21
C GLY A 96 -14.29 -10.69 -3.54
N THR A 97 -13.47 -10.87 -2.50
CA THR A 97 -12.11 -11.42 -2.60
C THR A 97 -12.13 -12.91 -2.21
N ALA A 98 -11.69 -13.80 -3.11
CA ALA A 98 -11.61 -15.23 -2.81
C ALA A 98 -10.52 -15.53 -1.77
N LEU A 99 -10.91 -16.12 -0.64
CA LEU A 99 -10.00 -16.61 0.39
C LEU A 99 -9.63 -18.07 0.09
N SER A 100 -8.37 -18.30 -0.29
CA SER A 100 -7.84 -19.65 -0.42
C SER A 100 -7.32 -20.15 0.93
N ASN A 101 -8.06 -21.08 1.55
CA ASN A 101 -7.64 -21.74 2.78
C ASN A 101 -8.26 -23.15 2.90
N GLU A 102 -7.48 -24.19 2.62
CA GLU A 102 -7.98 -25.57 2.63
C GLU A 102 -8.51 -26.03 4.00
N LYS A 103 -7.85 -25.59 5.09
CA LYS A 103 -8.24 -25.98 6.45
C LYS A 103 -9.61 -25.43 6.81
N LEU A 104 -9.81 -24.14 6.57
CA LEU A 104 -11.09 -23.48 6.78
C LEU A 104 -12.16 -24.02 5.83
N SER A 105 -11.82 -24.21 4.55
CA SER A 105 -12.74 -24.76 3.55
C SER A 105 -13.29 -26.12 3.97
N LYS A 106 -12.43 -27.05 4.40
CA LYS A 106 -12.87 -28.35 4.93
C LYS A 106 -13.67 -28.22 6.22
N ALA A 107 -13.27 -27.33 7.12
CA ALA A 107 -13.97 -27.14 8.39
C ALA A 107 -15.41 -26.63 8.18
N LEU A 108 -15.61 -25.73 7.21
CA LEU A 108 -16.90 -25.15 6.83
C LEU A 108 -17.91 -26.16 6.26
N GLU A 109 -17.47 -27.34 5.81
CA GLU A 109 -18.39 -28.41 5.41
C GLU A 109 -19.17 -28.99 6.60
N SER A 110 -18.59 -28.88 7.81
CA SER A 110 -19.13 -29.47 9.04
C SER A 110 -19.68 -28.44 10.01
N GLN A 111 -19.07 -27.24 10.10
CA GLN A 111 -19.44 -26.22 11.07
C GLN A 111 -19.17 -24.81 10.55
N ILE A 112 -20.05 -23.88 10.91
CA ILE A 112 -19.96 -22.46 10.50
C ILE A 112 -19.57 -21.53 11.65
N GLN A 113 -19.34 -22.08 12.84
CA GLN A 113 -18.89 -21.36 14.03
C GLN A 113 -17.65 -22.04 14.59
N PHE A 114 -16.68 -21.24 15.00
CA PHE A 114 -15.38 -21.67 15.49
C PHE A 114 -15.03 -20.93 16.77
N THR A 115 -14.35 -21.62 17.66
CA THR A 115 -13.69 -20.97 18.80
C THR A 115 -12.46 -20.18 18.35
N ASP A 116 -12.01 -19.26 19.21
CA ASP A 116 -10.82 -18.45 18.98
C ASP A 116 -9.57 -19.32 18.68
N ASP A 117 -9.41 -20.43 19.39
CA ASP A 117 -8.27 -21.33 19.25
C ASP A 117 -8.33 -22.18 17.97
N GLU A 118 -9.52 -22.58 17.54
CA GLU A 118 -9.72 -23.25 16.25
C GLU A 118 -9.43 -22.30 15.10
N TYR A 119 -9.95 -21.07 15.18
CA TYR A 119 -9.77 -20.09 14.11
C TYR A 119 -8.30 -19.69 13.95
N LYS A 120 -7.56 -19.53 15.05
CA LYS A 120 -6.11 -19.30 15.02
C LYS A 120 -5.34 -20.40 14.29
N LYS A 121 -5.77 -21.67 14.39
CA LYS A 121 -5.13 -22.80 13.67
C LYS A 121 -5.29 -22.72 12.15
N PHE A 122 -6.24 -21.95 11.63
CA PHE A 122 -6.38 -21.70 10.20
C PHE A 122 -5.33 -20.73 9.66
N GLY A 123 -4.69 -19.93 10.52
CA GLY A 123 -3.62 -19.01 10.13
C GLY A 123 -4.08 -17.77 9.36
N ILE A 124 -5.38 -17.43 9.41
CA ILE A 124 -5.96 -16.31 8.67
C ILE A 124 -5.78 -15.02 9.49
N ARG A 125 -4.90 -14.11 9.03
CA ARG A 125 -4.57 -12.87 9.77
C ARG A 125 -5.27 -11.61 9.25
N LYS A 126 -5.67 -11.59 7.98
CA LYS A 126 -6.25 -10.41 7.32
C LYS A 126 -7.64 -10.71 6.75
N LEU A 127 -8.56 -11.17 7.60
CA LEU A 127 -9.95 -11.43 7.18
C LEU A 127 -10.69 -10.10 6.94
N GLN A 128 -11.45 -10.01 5.85
CA GLN A 128 -12.26 -8.84 5.46
C GLN A 128 -13.72 -9.23 5.24
N LYS A 129 -14.63 -8.25 5.25
CA LYS A 129 -16.08 -8.50 5.08
C LYS A 129 -16.44 -8.98 3.67
N ASP A 130 -15.65 -8.60 2.67
CA ASP A 130 -15.82 -8.99 1.27
C ASP A 130 -15.13 -10.32 0.94
N HIS A 131 -14.43 -10.93 1.91
CA HIS A 131 -13.81 -12.23 1.70
C HIS A 131 -14.88 -13.32 1.59
N TYR A 132 -14.70 -14.24 0.66
CA TYR A 132 -15.52 -15.43 0.54
C TYR A 132 -14.66 -16.67 0.36
N ILE A 133 -15.15 -17.83 0.78
CA ILE A 133 -14.48 -19.11 0.60
C ILE A 133 -15.44 -20.14 0.05
N MET A 134 -14.95 -20.97 -0.87
CA MET A 134 -15.68 -22.13 -1.38
C MET A 134 -15.39 -23.34 -0.50
N SER A 135 -16.43 -24.06 -0.11
CA SER A 135 -16.36 -25.25 0.73
C SER A 135 -17.37 -26.26 0.19
N GLY A 136 -16.89 -27.44 -0.22
CA GLY A 136 -17.65 -28.37 -1.06
C GLY A 136 -18.18 -27.68 -2.31
N ASN A 137 -19.51 -27.45 -2.35
CA ASN A 137 -20.22 -26.80 -3.46
C ASN A 137 -20.97 -25.51 -3.01
N LYS A 138 -20.58 -24.95 -1.87
CA LYS A 138 -21.21 -23.77 -1.27
C LYS A 138 -20.19 -22.66 -1.08
N TYR A 139 -20.68 -21.43 -1.01
CA TYR A 139 -19.88 -20.25 -0.68
C TYR A 139 -20.20 -19.79 0.74
N PHE A 140 -19.18 -19.35 1.45
CA PHE A 140 -19.32 -18.81 2.79
C PHE A 140 -18.62 -17.47 2.88
N GLN A 141 -19.22 -16.54 3.61
CA GLN A 141 -18.66 -15.23 3.95
C GLN A 141 -18.58 -15.10 5.47
N PRO A 142 -17.62 -14.34 6.02
CA PRO A 142 -17.55 -14.17 7.45
C PRO A 142 -18.76 -13.36 7.93
N ASP A 143 -19.30 -13.75 9.08
CA ASP A 143 -20.32 -12.99 9.77
C ASP A 143 -19.70 -11.68 10.26
N ALA A 144 -19.88 -10.62 9.48
CA ALA A 144 -19.43 -9.27 9.81
C ALA A 144 -20.36 -8.58 10.83
N GLY A 145 -21.44 -9.26 11.27
CA GLY A 145 -22.53 -8.64 12.02
C GLY A 145 -23.53 -7.93 11.10
N PRO A 146 -24.52 -7.24 11.68
CA PRO A 146 -25.48 -6.47 10.89
C PRO A 146 -24.78 -5.35 10.12
N ASP A 147 -25.21 -5.10 8.89
CA ASP A 147 -24.71 -3.99 8.10
C ASP A 147 -24.85 -2.68 8.89
N PRO A 148 -23.81 -1.83 8.89
CA PRO A 148 -23.89 -0.56 9.58
C PRO A 148 -25.00 0.28 8.95
N LYS A 149 -25.78 0.95 9.80
CA LYS A 149 -26.85 1.83 9.33
C LYS A 149 -26.24 2.96 8.47
N PRO A 150 -26.87 3.32 7.34
CA PRO A 150 -26.46 4.49 6.56
C PRO A 150 -26.37 5.76 7.44
N GLY A 151 -25.30 6.52 7.30
CA GLY A 151 -24.96 7.70 8.10
C GLY A 151 -24.43 7.41 9.50
N SER A 152 -24.23 6.15 9.89
CA SER A 152 -23.71 5.80 11.22
C SER A 152 -22.18 5.89 11.30
N ALA A 153 -21.65 6.08 12.52
CA ALA A 153 -20.21 6.00 12.76
C ALA A 153 -19.63 4.63 12.35
N ALA A 154 -20.41 3.55 12.47
CA ALA A 154 -19.99 2.22 12.05
C ALA A 154 -19.81 2.11 10.51
N GLU A 155 -20.65 2.79 9.74
CA GLU A 155 -20.52 2.84 8.28
C GLU A 155 -19.27 3.63 7.89
N MET A 156 -19.04 4.78 8.53
CA MET A 156 -17.84 5.58 8.31
C MET A 156 -16.57 4.77 8.65
N ILE A 157 -16.55 4.07 9.77
CA ILE A 157 -15.42 3.21 10.18
C ILE A 157 -15.18 2.12 9.13
N ALA A 158 -16.24 1.43 8.68
CA ALA A 158 -16.12 0.39 7.67
C ALA A 158 -15.52 0.94 6.36
N ASN A 159 -16.01 2.08 5.89
CA ASN A 159 -15.50 2.72 4.66
C ASN A 159 -14.03 3.13 4.79
N LEU A 160 -13.62 3.68 5.94
CA LEU A 160 -12.23 4.03 6.19
C LEU A 160 -11.32 2.80 6.25
N GLN A 161 -11.79 1.68 6.81
CA GLN A 161 -11.04 0.43 6.87
C GLN A 161 -10.87 -0.27 5.51
N ASP A 162 -11.82 -0.05 4.59
CA ASP A 162 -11.78 -0.62 3.23
C ASP A 162 -10.90 0.19 2.28
N THR A 163 -10.58 1.44 2.62
CA THR A 163 -9.72 2.31 1.81
C THR A 163 -8.28 1.79 1.81
N LYS A 164 -7.87 1.17 0.70
CA LYS A 164 -6.54 0.54 0.52
C LYS A 164 -5.81 1.12 -0.67
N ASP A 165 -4.50 1.13 -0.56
CA ASP A 165 -3.61 1.45 -1.67
C ASP A 165 -3.70 0.34 -2.74
N PRO A 166 -4.01 0.68 -4.00
CA PRO A 166 -4.22 -0.33 -5.04
C PRO A 166 -2.92 -1.03 -5.47
N GLN A 167 -1.75 -0.47 -5.14
CA GLN A 167 -0.46 -1.08 -5.47
C GLN A 167 0.03 -2.00 -4.35
N THR A 168 -0.16 -1.62 -3.09
CA THR A 168 0.37 -2.37 -1.94
C THR A 168 -0.69 -3.22 -1.22
N GLY A 169 -1.97 -2.92 -1.40
CA GLY A 169 -3.08 -3.53 -0.67
C GLY A 169 -3.14 -3.16 0.82
N GLU A 170 -2.26 -2.28 1.28
CA GLU A 170 -2.22 -1.78 2.66
C GLU A 170 -3.22 -0.63 2.84
N PRO A 171 -3.81 -0.45 4.03
CA PRO A 171 -4.75 0.63 4.27
C PRO A 171 -4.03 1.99 4.18
N TYR A 172 -4.68 2.97 3.54
CA TYR A 172 -4.18 4.35 3.52
C TYR A 172 -4.22 5.00 4.90
N ILE A 173 -5.17 4.56 5.74
CA ILE A 173 -5.45 5.16 7.04
C ILE A 173 -5.45 4.05 8.10
N LYS A 174 -4.66 4.24 9.15
CA LYS A 174 -4.71 3.42 10.36
C LYS A 174 -5.77 4.00 11.30
N LEU A 175 -6.72 3.18 11.76
CA LEU A 175 -7.70 3.60 12.76
C LEU A 175 -7.29 3.07 14.14
N LYS A 176 -7.32 3.93 15.15
CA LYS A 176 -7.14 3.57 16.57
C LYS A 176 -8.33 4.08 17.38
N ALA A 177 -8.82 3.27 18.30
CA ALA A 177 -9.95 3.62 19.15
C ALA A 177 -9.48 4.52 20.31
N GLY A 178 -10.31 5.47 20.73
CA GLY A 178 -10.04 6.31 21.88
C GLY A 178 -9.10 7.48 21.60
N ARG A 179 -8.43 7.95 22.65
CA ARG A 179 -7.45 9.05 22.58
C ARG A 179 -6.05 8.49 22.34
N PRO A 180 -5.15 9.25 21.69
CA PRO A 180 -3.76 8.84 21.52
C PRO A 180 -3.06 8.59 22.85
N ASP A 181 -2.31 7.50 22.94
CA ASP A 181 -1.30 7.28 23.98
C ASP A 181 -0.01 7.97 23.56
N TRP A 182 0.09 9.29 23.77
CA TRP A 182 1.26 10.07 23.32
C TRP A 182 2.60 9.46 23.74
N PRO A 183 2.81 8.99 24.99
CA PRO A 183 4.03 8.28 25.36
C PRO A 183 4.34 7.07 24.46
N GLY A 184 3.34 6.21 24.21
CA GLY A 184 3.47 5.04 23.35
C GLY A 184 3.75 5.40 21.88
N GLU A 185 3.07 6.40 21.35
CA GLU A 185 3.28 6.86 19.98
C GLU A 185 4.68 7.44 19.77
N PHE A 186 5.14 8.32 20.66
CA PHE A 186 6.49 8.89 20.56
C PHE A 186 7.57 7.81 20.70
N LYS A 187 7.36 6.83 21.58
CA LYS A 187 8.25 5.68 21.71
C LYS A 187 8.33 4.90 20.39
N GLY A 188 7.20 4.58 19.76
CA GLY A 188 7.19 3.87 18.48
C GLY A 188 7.87 4.64 17.35
N VAL A 189 7.71 5.96 17.31
CA VAL A 189 8.41 6.82 16.34
C VAL A 189 9.92 6.81 16.60
N ALA A 190 10.36 6.92 17.86
CA ALA A 190 11.77 6.90 18.22
C ALA A 190 12.44 5.55 17.90
N GLU A 191 11.72 4.44 18.10
CA GLU A 191 12.21 3.09 17.72
C GLU A 191 12.38 2.94 16.20
N THR A 192 11.55 3.64 15.41
CA THR A 192 11.61 3.60 13.94
C THR A 192 12.66 4.56 13.37
N HIS A 193 12.86 5.71 14.02
CA HIS A 193 13.71 6.82 13.56
C HIS A 193 14.81 7.14 14.59
N GLY A 194 15.58 6.13 14.99
CA GLY A 194 16.71 6.31 15.90
C GLY A 194 17.74 7.29 15.36
N ASP A 195 18.34 8.10 16.23
CA ASP A 195 19.39 9.09 15.90
C ASP A 195 18.96 10.23 14.92
N GLU A 196 17.67 10.35 14.61
CA GLU A 196 17.13 11.38 13.72
C GLU A 196 16.49 12.58 14.46
N GLN A 197 16.30 13.69 13.74
CA GLN A 197 15.45 14.80 14.20
C GLN A 197 14.05 14.69 13.62
N VAL A 198 13.04 14.61 14.48
CA VAL A 198 11.63 14.48 14.10
C VAL A 198 10.88 15.77 14.43
N GLY A 199 10.30 16.40 13.40
CA GLY A 199 9.41 17.55 13.58
C GLY A 199 7.99 17.10 13.94
N VAL A 200 7.45 17.62 15.04
CA VAL A 200 6.05 17.43 15.43
C VAL A 200 5.31 18.72 15.14
N ILE A 201 4.34 18.68 14.22
CA ILE A 201 3.53 19.85 13.86
C ILE A 201 2.16 19.70 14.52
N PHE A 202 1.69 20.75 15.20
CA PHE A 202 0.41 20.74 15.88
C PHE A 202 -0.35 22.05 15.72
N CYS A 203 -1.62 21.94 15.30
CA CYS A 203 -2.62 23.01 15.29
C CYS A 203 -3.89 22.49 15.95
N GLY A 204 -4.30 23.09 17.08
CA GLY A 204 -5.48 22.66 17.81
C GLY A 204 -5.50 23.11 19.27
N ALA A 205 -6.28 22.38 20.09
CA ALA A 205 -6.53 22.73 21.48
C ALA A 205 -5.23 22.85 22.33
N PRO A 206 -5.07 23.91 23.14
CA PRO A 206 -3.86 24.13 23.94
C PRO A 206 -3.48 22.97 24.86
N ALA A 207 -4.47 22.26 25.41
CA ALA A 207 -4.24 21.09 26.27
C ALA A 207 -3.50 19.96 25.55
N ILE A 208 -3.80 19.72 24.26
CA ILE A 208 -3.11 18.71 23.46
C ILE A 208 -1.70 19.19 23.13
N GLY A 209 -1.54 20.47 22.78
CA GLY A 209 -0.22 21.06 22.53
C GLY A 209 0.72 20.96 23.74
N ALA A 210 0.20 21.15 24.95
CA ALA A 210 0.97 20.96 26.18
C ALA A 210 1.41 19.49 26.37
N ALA A 211 0.51 18.53 26.15
CA ALA A 211 0.83 17.10 26.24
C ALA A 211 1.89 16.69 25.18
N LEU A 212 1.78 17.19 23.95
CA LEU A 212 2.77 16.93 22.90
C LEU A 212 4.14 17.51 23.26
N LYS A 213 4.17 18.75 23.80
CA LYS A 213 5.41 19.40 24.23
C LYS A 213 6.11 18.57 25.31
N GLU A 214 5.37 18.13 26.31
CA GLU A 214 5.89 17.31 27.40
C GLU A 214 6.51 16.00 26.88
N ASN A 215 5.84 15.33 25.94
CA ASN A 215 6.35 14.09 25.33
C ASN A 215 7.59 14.33 24.46
N CYS A 216 7.61 15.41 23.67
CA CYS A 216 8.79 15.80 22.89
C CYS A 216 10.01 15.97 23.82
N GLU A 217 9.85 16.72 24.91
CA GLU A 217 10.94 16.98 25.86
C GLU A 217 11.39 15.72 26.59
N LYS A 218 10.46 14.87 27.01
CA LYS A 218 10.77 13.62 27.73
C LYS A 218 11.57 12.67 26.86
N VAL A 219 11.08 12.37 25.65
CA VAL A 219 11.71 11.36 24.77
C VAL A 219 13.04 11.86 24.22
N SER A 220 13.15 13.15 23.87
CA SER A 220 14.41 13.73 23.37
C SER A 220 15.52 13.79 24.41
N LYS A 221 15.19 13.76 25.71
CA LYS A 221 16.18 13.76 26.79
C LYS A 221 16.77 12.38 27.05
N THR A 222 15.99 11.32 26.82
CA THR A 222 16.35 9.95 27.20
C THR A 222 16.74 9.07 26.02
N GLY A 223 16.25 9.39 24.82
CA GLY A 223 16.52 8.66 23.59
C GLY A 223 17.55 9.35 22.72
N SER A 224 17.88 8.72 21.59
CA SER A 224 18.76 9.31 20.58
C SER A 224 18.01 10.11 19.50
N THR A 225 16.70 9.89 19.35
CA THR A 225 15.83 10.69 18.50
C THR A 225 15.46 12.00 19.17
N ILE A 226 15.57 13.12 18.44
CA ILE A 226 15.25 14.46 18.93
C ILE A 226 13.94 14.95 18.31
N PHE A 227 12.93 15.17 19.15
CA PHE A 227 11.62 15.68 18.76
C PHE A 227 11.53 17.20 18.95
N ARG A 228 11.05 17.92 17.93
CA ARG A 228 10.81 19.37 18.00
C ARG A 228 9.37 19.70 17.70
N LEU A 229 8.67 20.29 18.66
CA LEU A 229 7.28 20.73 18.49
C LEU A 229 7.24 22.12 17.81
N HIS A 230 6.52 22.17 16.70
CA HIS A 230 6.14 23.37 15.97
C HIS A 230 4.64 23.60 16.17
N LYS A 231 4.30 24.63 16.94
CA LYS A 231 2.91 25.06 17.09
C LYS A 231 2.56 25.96 15.91
N GLU A 232 1.64 25.51 15.09
CA GLU A 232 1.16 26.24 13.91
C GLU A 232 -0.24 26.80 14.17
N ASN A 233 -0.53 27.98 13.60
CA ASN A 233 -1.87 28.52 13.50
C ASN A 233 -2.21 28.61 12.01
N PHE A 234 -2.84 27.55 11.47
CA PHE A 234 -3.26 27.49 10.07
C PHE A 234 -4.60 28.19 9.83
#